data_AF-A0A2V7KNG4-F1
#
_entry.id   AF-A0A2V7KNG4-F1
#
_cell.length_a   1.000
_cell.length_b   1.000
_cell.length_c   1.000
_cell.angle_alpha   90.00
_cell.angle_beta   90.00
_cell.angle_gamma   90.00
#
_symmetry.space_group_name_H-M   'P 1'
#
loop_
_entity.id
_entity.type
_entity.pdbx_description
1 polymer ?
#
loop_
_entity_poly.entity_id
_entity_poly.type
_entity_poly.pdbx_seq_one_letter_code
_entity_poly.pdbx_strand_id
1 'polypeptide(L)'
;MRAWLPEARVTGPEPAVERDIEGLNRVFAEAFTDRYRRDGLIGVRVPQLNPLVWRYALLDAGEGAMVWRDEHGDIAAFNVAHQAGVEGWMGPL
;
A
#
# COMPACT_ATOMS: atom_id res chain seq x y z
N MET A 1 15.41 25.81 4.02
CA MET A 1 14.32 25.55 4.97
C MET A 1 13.22 24.81 4.22
N ARG A 2 12.99 23.54 4.53
CA ARG A 2 11.90 22.77 3.93
C ARG A 2 10.62 23.24 4.63
N ALA A 3 9.78 23.99 3.93
CA ALA A 3 8.49 24.41 4.46
C ALA A 3 7.74 23.16 4.92
N TRP A 4 7.38 23.13 6.19
CA TRP A 4 6.50 22.11 6.77
C TRP A 4 5.15 22.34 6.07
N LEU A 5 4.86 21.54 5.05
CA LEU A 5 3.53 21.53 4.44
C LEU A 5 2.54 21.12 5.54
N PRO A 6 1.33 21.72 5.61
CA PRO A 6 0.30 21.24 6.52
C PRO A 6 0.13 19.74 6.30
N GLU A 7 0.06 18.96 7.38
CA GLU A 7 -0.27 17.54 7.29
C GLU A 7 -1.58 17.43 6.51
N ALA A 8 -1.52 16.93 5.28
CA ALA A 8 -2.71 16.72 4.46
C ALA A 8 -3.70 15.92 5.30
N ARG A 9 -4.95 16.37 5.41
CA ARG A 9 -5.92 15.66 6.25
C ARG A 9 -6.18 14.30 5.63
N VAL A 10 -5.74 13.26 6.33
CA VAL A 10 -5.94 11.87 5.94
C VAL A 10 -7.18 11.32 6.66
N THR A 11 -8.01 10.60 5.91
CA THR A 11 -9.23 9.95 6.38
C THR A 11 -9.18 8.44 6.10
N GLY A 12 -9.92 7.64 6.88
CA GLY A 12 -9.91 6.17 6.84
C GLY A 12 -9.56 5.52 8.19
N PRO A 13 -9.27 4.21 8.24
CA PRO A 13 -9.22 3.31 7.08
C PRO A 13 -10.60 2.99 6.49
N GLU A 14 -10.64 2.80 5.17
CA GLU A 14 -11.76 2.22 4.43
C GLU A 14 -11.32 0.90 3.79
N PRO A 15 -12.21 -0.10 3.64
CA PRO A 15 -11.89 -1.31 2.88
C PRO A 15 -11.49 -0.97 1.44
N ALA A 16 -10.37 -1.53 0.98
CA ALA A 16 -9.88 -1.36 -0.37
C ALA A 16 -10.77 -2.13 -1.37
N VAL A 17 -11.03 -1.53 -2.54
CA VAL A 17 -11.78 -2.19 -3.62
C VAL A 17 -10.97 -2.24 -4.92
N GLU A 18 -11.39 -3.04 -5.91
CA GLU A 18 -10.66 -3.16 -7.19
C GLU A 18 -10.47 -1.81 -7.92
N ARG A 19 -11.37 -0.82 -7.70
CA ARG A 19 -11.24 0.54 -8.25
C ARG A 19 -10.03 1.30 -7.69
N ASP A 20 -9.50 0.88 -6.55
CA ASP A 20 -8.36 1.51 -5.88
C ASP A 20 -7.01 1.06 -6.43
N ILE A 21 -6.98 0.01 -7.29
CA ILE A 21 -5.74 -0.62 -7.77
C ILE A 21 -4.78 0.39 -8.40
N GLU A 22 -5.27 1.33 -9.20
CA GLU A 22 -4.41 2.35 -9.82
C GLU A 22 -3.73 3.23 -8.77
N GLY A 23 -4.50 3.75 -7.81
CA GLY A 23 -3.99 4.58 -6.72
C GLY A 23 -3.03 3.83 -5.80
N LEU A 24 -3.37 2.58 -5.44
CA LEU A 24 -2.51 1.70 -4.65
C LEU A 24 -1.16 1.49 -5.32
N ASN A 25 -1.16 1.21 -6.62
CA ASN A 25 0.04 0.93 -7.37
C ASN A 25 0.94 2.17 -7.51
N ARG A 26 0.32 3.35 -7.67
CA ARG A 26 1.03 4.64 -7.64
C ARG A 26 1.71 4.87 -6.29
N VAL A 27 0.96 4.80 -5.20
CA VAL A 27 1.49 5.00 -3.83
C VAL A 27 2.57 3.98 -3.50
N PHE A 28 2.39 2.71 -3.87
CA PHE A 28 3.39 1.67 -3.71
C PHE A 28 4.71 2.02 -4.41
N ALA A 29 4.65 2.32 -5.71
CA ALA A 29 5.83 2.61 -6.50
C ALA A 29 6.56 3.87 -5.98
N GLU A 30 5.82 4.92 -5.63
CA GLU A 30 6.38 6.18 -5.15
C GLU A 30 6.98 6.05 -3.75
N ALA A 31 6.24 5.47 -2.80
CA ALA A 31 6.67 5.35 -1.41
C ALA A 31 7.92 4.47 -1.28
N PHE A 32 7.98 3.33 -1.97
CA PHE A 32 9.16 2.47 -1.92
C PHE A 32 10.34 3.07 -2.70
N THR A 33 10.10 3.76 -3.82
CA THR A 33 11.17 4.50 -4.51
C THR A 33 11.78 5.57 -3.59
N ASP A 34 10.94 6.33 -2.88
CA ASP A 34 11.43 7.35 -1.95
C ASP A 34 12.15 6.72 -0.74
N ARG A 35 11.63 5.61 -0.21
CA ARG A 35 12.29 4.84 0.86
C ARG A 35 13.69 4.39 0.45
N TYR A 36 13.84 3.78 -0.72
CA TYR A 36 15.14 3.34 -1.24
C TYR A 36 16.11 4.49 -1.46
N ARG A 37 15.62 5.62 -1.97
CA ARG A 37 16.44 6.84 -2.08
C ARG A 37 16.94 7.30 -0.71
N ARG A 38 16.08 7.32 0.31
CA ARG A 38 16.45 7.68 1.69
C ARG A 38 17.43 6.69 2.32
N ASP A 39 17.43 5.43 1.88
CA ASP A 39 18.41 4.41 2.25
C ASP A 39 19.73 4.51 1.46
N GLY A 40 19.89 5.51 0.59
CA GLY A 40 21.12 5.73 -0.19
C GLY A 40 21.20 4.94 -1.50
N LEU A 41 20.16 4.20 -1.87
CA LEU A 41 20.07 3.50 -3.16
C LEU A 41 19.64 4.46 -4.28
N ILE A 42 20.48 5.46 -4.53
CA ILE A 42 20.24 6.50 -5.54
C ILE A 42 20.20 5.86 -6.94
N GLY A 43 19.09 6.06 -7.65
CA GLY A 43 18.86 5.52 -8.99
C GLY A 43 17.91 4.32 -9.05
N VAL A 44 17.63 3.68 -7.91
CA VAL A 44 16.61 2.62 -7.84
C VAL A 44 15.22 3.23 -7.97
N ARG A 45 14.40 2.63 -8.84
CA ARG A 45 12.98 2.95 -9.03
C ARG A 45 12.18 1.67 -8.85
N VAL A 46 11.11 1.75 -8.08
CA VAL A 46 10.14 0.67 -8.00
C VAL A 46 9.16 0.83 -9.16
N PRO A 47 9.06 -0.15 -10.08
CA PRO A 47 8.05 -0.11 -11.13
C PRO A 47 6.68 -0.38 -10.54
N GLN A 48 5.64 0.13 -11.21
CA GLN A 48 4.28 -0.31 -10.94
C GLN A 48 4.14 -1.79 -11.26
N LEU A 49 3.37 -2.50 -10.43
CA LEU A 49 3.06 -3.91 -10.63
C LEU A 49 1.98 -4.08 -11.71
N ASN A 50 1.87 -5.29 -12.25
CA ASN A 50 0.70 -5.65 -13.06
C ASN A 50 -0.58 -5.54 -12.19
N PRO A 51 -1.66 -4.89 -12.64
CA PRO A 51 -2.91 -4.78 -11.90
C PRO A 51 -3.48 -6.11 -11.39
N LEU A 52 -3.21 -7.22 -12.08
CA LEU A 52 -3.65 -8.56 -11.65
C LEU A 52 -3.01 -9.01 -10.34
N VAL A 53 -1.78 -8.58 -10.05
CA VAL A 53 -1.09 -8.88 -8.78
C VAL A 53 -1.81 -8.17 -7.63
N TRP A 54 -2.20 -6.92 -7.84
CA TRP A 54 -3.00 -6.17 -6.87
C TRP A 54 -4.37 -6.79 -6.66
N ARG A 55 -5.07 -7.14 -7.74
CA ARG A 55 -6.36 -7.81 -7.65
C ARG A 55 -6.28 -9.10 -6.83
N TYR A 56 -5.25 -9.92 -7.08
CA TYR A 56 -4.98 -11.11 -6.29
C TYR A 56 -4.78 -10.77 -4.80
N ALA A 57 -3.90 -9.80 -4.49
CA ALA A 57 -3.61 -9.41 -3.11
C ALA A 57 -4.82 -8.86 -2.35
N LEU A 58 -5.67 -8.06 -3.02
CA LEU A 58 -6.89 -7.52 -2.42
C LEU A 58 -7.91 -8.63 -2.11
N LEU A 59 -8.10 -9.56 -3.05
CA LEU A 59 -9.02 -10.69 -2.86
C LEU A 59 -8.53 -11.64 -1.75
N ASP A 60 -7.23 -11.86 -1.67
CA ASP A 60 -6.60 -12.75 -0.69
C ASP A 60 -6.56 -12.15 0.73
N ALA A 61 -6.39 -10.83 0.85
CA ALA A 61 -6.44 -10.14 2.13
C ALA A 61 -7.87 -9.88 2.64
N GLY A 62 -8.85 -9.74 1.75
CA GLY A 62 -10.23 -9.43 2.10
C GLY A 62 -10.34 -8.20 3.00
N GLU A 63 -10.92 -8.35 4.19
CA GLU A 63 -11.04 -7.29 5.20
C GLU A 63 -9.69 -6.76 5.71
N GLY A 64 -8.58 -7.45 5.44
CA GLY A 64 -7.23 -6.99 5.76
C GLY A 64 -6.65 -5.99 4.76
N ALA A 65 -7.35 -5.69 3.66
CA ALA A 65 -6.96 -4.65 2.71
C ALA A 65 -7.65 -3.32 3.02
N MET A 66 -6.87 -2.34 3.46
CA MET A 66 -7.35 -1.04 3.93
C MET A 66 -6.65 0.11 3.21
N VAL A 67 -7.39 1.19 2.92
CA VAL A 67 -6.87 2.43 2.33
C VAL A 67 -7.19 3.64 3.20
N TRP A 68 -6.33 4.65 3.10
CA TRP A 68 -6.56 5.98 3.62
C TRP A 68 -6.51 6.97 2.48
N ARG A 69 -7.37 8.01 2.55
CA ARG A 69 -7.52 9.01 1.50
C ARG A 69 -7.18 10.40 2.01
N ASP A 70 -6.60 11.21 1.13
CA ASP A 70 -6.42 12.64 1.38
C ASP A 70 -7.74 13.42 1.17
N GLU A 71 -7.66 14.75 1.27
CA GLU A 71 -8.79 15.67 1.08
C GLU A 71 -9.37 15.64 -0.35
N HIS A 72 -8.63 15.16 -1.34
CA HIS A 72 -9.06 15.03 -2.73
C HIS A 72 -9.66 13.66 -3.04
N GLY A 73 -9.64 12.73 -2.07
CA GLY A 73 -10.08 11.35 -2.24
C GLY A 73 -9.00 10.44 -2.86
N ASP A 74 -7.79 10.98 -3.11
CA ASP A 74 -6.66 10.22 -3.58
C ASP A 74 -6.13 9.31 -2.46
N ILE A 75 -5.66 8.12 -2.84
CA ILE A 75 -5.05 7.20 -1.87
C ILE A 75 -3.75 7.82 -1.36
N ALA A 76 -3.69 8.02 -0.05
CA ALA A 76 -2.54 8.59 0.66
C ALA A 76 -1.68 7.50 1.32
N ALA A 77 -2.33 6.41 1.78
CA ALA A 77 -1.68 5.26 2.37
C ALA A 77 -2.56 4.02 2.20
N PHE A 78 -1.96 2.85 2.35
CA PHE A 78 -2.67 1.58 2.36
C PHE A 78 -1.98 0.57 3.26
N ASN A 79 -2.73 -0.46 3.67
CA ASN A 79 -2.22 -1.65 4.32
C ASN A 79 -2.89 -2.86 3.66
N VAL A 80 -2.11 -3.91 3.41
CA VAL A 80 -2.65 -5.20 2.97
C VAL A 80 -2.09 -6.26 3.90
N ALA A 81 -2.97 -6.84 4.71
CA ALA A 81 -2.66 -7.92 5.63
C ALA A 81 -3.47 -9.16 5.25
N HIS A 82 -2.78 -10.26 4.95
CA HIS A 82 -3.41 -11.56 4.73
C HIS A 82 -3.20 -12.44 5.97
N GLN A 83 -4.27 -13.10 6.42
CA GLN A 83 -4.16 -14.10 7.49
C GLN A 83 -3.73 -15.45 6.90
N ALA A 84 -2.43 -15.76 7.03
CA ALA A 84 -1.90 -17.06 6.68
C ALA A 84 -2.18 -18.08 7.79
N GLY A 85 -3.32 -18.78 7.68
CA GLY A 85 -3.73 -19.84 8.60
C GLY A 85 -4.67 -19.36 9.71
N VAL A 86 -5.66 -20.20 10.02
CA VAL A 86 -6.62 -20.03 11.13
C VAL A 86 -6.44 -21.09 12.21
N GLU A 87 -5.73 -22.18 11.86
CA GLU A 87 -5.43 -23.30 12.73
C GLU A 87 -3.92 -23.33 12.94
N GLY A 88 -3.48 -23.34 14.20
CA GLY A 88 -2.07 -23.44 14.55
C GLY A 88 -1.48 -24.78 14.14
N TRP A 89 -1.06 -24.93 12.89
CA TRP A 89 -0.30 -26.08 12.43
C TRP A 89 1.20 -25.81 12.56
N MET A 90 1.79 -26.30 13.66
CA MET A 90 3.20 -26.71 13.66
C MET A 90 3.29 -28.07 12.97
N GLY A 91 3.52 -28.09 11.66
CA GLY A 91 4.02 -29.28 10.97
C GLY A 91 5.54 -29.45 11.21
N PRO A 92 6.08 -30.68 11.21
CA PRO A 92 7.47 -30.94 11.62
C PRO A 92 8.47 -30.25 10.67
N LEU A 93 9.45 -29.58 11.29
CA LEU A 93 10.66 -29.04 10.67
C LEU A 93 11.55 -30.16 10.11
#